data_AF-A0A6V7P9F4-F1
#
_entry.id   AF-A0A6V7P9F4-F1
#
_cell.length_a   1.000
_cell.length_b   1.000
_cell.length_c   1.000
_cell.angle_alpha   90.00
_cell.angle_beta   90.00
_cell.angle_gamma   90.00
#
_symmetry.space_group_name_H-M   'P 1'
#
loop_
_entity.id
_entity.type
_entity.pdbx_description
1 polymer ?
#
loop_
_entity_poly.entity_id
_entity_poly.type
_entity_poly.pdbx_seq_one_letter_code
_entity_poly.pdbx_strand_id
1 'polypeptide(L)'
;MFATTVSVGALVIATPFASGFDHFLIADEVQFKFDRCLRFLQEIVTGLPTFGVGHSLGSVIHLLIGSRYAIQRSGNVLMAFNNKEASVAVPLFSPVIVPMAQSFGPVLSQLTSSPTFRMG
;
A
#
# COMPACT_ATOMS: atom_id res chain seq x y z
N MET A 1 15.22 0.99 -9.55
CA MET A 1 14.18 2.03 -9.50
C MET A 1 14.03 2.55 -10.91
N PHE A 2 12.80 2.67 -11.41
CA PHE A 2 12.55 3.08 -12.79
C PHE A 2 11.40 4.08 -12.82
N ALA A 3 11.53 5.12 -13.66
CA ALA A 3 10.46 6.08 -13.95
C ALA A 3 10.09 5.96 -15.42
N THR A 4 8.80 5.87 -15.74
CA THR A 4 8.31 5.76 -17.12
C THR A 4 7.01 6.54 -17.31
N THR A 5 6.81 7.07 -18.50
CA THR A 5 5.55 7.70 -18.90
C THR A 5 4.65 6.66 -19.55
N VAL A 6 3.40 6.58 -19.12
CA VAL A 6 2.40 5.67 -19.72
C VAL A 6 1.52 6.46 -20.69
N SER A 7 0.96 5.80 -21.71
CA SER A 7 0.11 6.39 -22.76
C SER A 7 -1.07 7.22 -22.26
N VAL A 8 -1.48 7.04 -21.00
CA VAL A 8 -2.56 7.77 -20.32
C VAL A 8 -2.11 9.11 -19.70
N GLY A 9 -0.89 9.59 -19.96
CA GLY A 9 -0.44 10.91 -19.50
C GLY A 9 0.00 10.95 -18.04
N ALA A 10 0.39 9.81 -17.48
CA ALA A 10 0.90 9.69 -16.12
C ALA A 10 2.40 9.34 -16.12
N LEU A 11 3.13 9.94 -15.18
CA LEU A 11 4.49 9.54 -14.84
C LEU A 11 4.43 8.50 -13.70
N VAL A 12 4.98 7.32 -13.95
CA VAL A 12 5.00 6.22 -12.99
C VAL A 12 6.39 6.08 -12.43
N ILE A 13 6.51 6.17 -11.10
CA ILE A 13 7.74 5.88 -10.36
C ILE A 13 7.58 4.52 -9.69
N ALA A 14 8.33 3.52 -10.16
CA ALA A 14 8.37 2.19 -9.57
C ALA A 14 9.52 2.05 -8.57
N THR A 15 9.16 1.73 -7.32
CA THR A 15 10.07 1.51 -6.19
C THR A 15 10.14 0.02 -5.86
N PRO A 16 10.95 -0.79 -6.58
CA PRO A 16 11.09 -2.21 -6.26
C PRO A 16 11.69 -2.40 -4.88
N PHE A 17 11.19 -3.37 -4.12
CA PHE A 17 11.64 -3.75 -2.79
C PHE A 17 11.61 -5.27 -2.64
N ALA A 18 12.42 -5.81 -1.73
CA ALA A 18 12.38 -7.23 -1.39
C ALA A 18 11.17 -7.51 -0.48
N SER A 19 10.44 -8.58 -0.77
CA SER A 19 9.36 -9.02 0.14
C SER A 19 9.97 -9.57 1.43
N GLY A 20 9.40 -9.18 2.56
CA GLY A 20 9.87 -9.56 3.89
C GLY A 20 8.85 -9.16 4.95
N PHE A 21 9.14 -9.50 6.21
CA PHE A 21 8.23 -9.25 7.33
C PHE A 21 8.51 -7.93 8.07
N ASP A 22 9.68 -7.32 7.86
CA ASP A 22 9.97 -5.99 8.39
C ASP A 22 9.37 -4.91 7.48
N HIS A 23 8.06 -4.72 7.62
CA HIS A 23 7.30 -3.79 6.79
C HIS A 23 7.69 -2.33 7.04
N PHE A 24 8.24 -1.99 8.21
CA PHE A 24 8.75 -0.64 8.48
C PHE A 24 10.01 -0.37 7.70
N LEU A 25 10.98 -1.30 7.70
CA LEU A 25 12.18 -1.17 6.87
C LEU A 25 11.82 -1.05 5.38
N ILE A 26 10.87 -1.84 4.90
CA ILE A 26 10.39 -1.76 3.51
C ILE A 26 9.74 -0.40 3.23
N ALA A 27 8.93 0.13 4.15
CA ALA A 27 8.31 1.45 4.00
C ALA A 27 9.36 2.57 3.92
N ASP A 28 10.36 2.53 4.80
CA ASP A 28 11.46 3.47 4.83
C ASP A 28 12.27 3.39 3.50
N GLU A 29 12.57 2.19 3.01
CA GLU A 29 13.29 1.96 1.74
C GLU A 29 12.50 2.46 0.52
N VAL A 30 11.21 2.13 0.44
CA VAL A 30 10.31 2.52 -0.65
C VAL A 30 10.18 4.04 -0.71
N GLN A 31 9.92 4.67 0.44
CA GLN A 31 9.80 6.12 0.52
C GLN A 31 11.11 6.82 0.16
N PHE A 32 12.25 6.33 0.68
CA PHE A 32 13.57 6.87 0.35
C PHE A 32 13.86 6.83 -1.16
N LYS A 33 13.55 5.70 -1.80
CA LYS A 33 13.70 5.55 -3.26
C LYS A 33 12.81 6.57 -3.98
N PHE A 34 11.53 6.63 -3.64
CA PHE A 34 10.57 7.58 -4.22
C PHE A 34 11.09 9.03 -4.14
N ASP A 35 11.46 9.49 -2.95
CA ASP A 35 11.93 10.86 -2.73
C ASP A 35 13.22 11.15 -3.50
N ARG A 36 14.12 10.16 -3.60
CA ARG A 36 15.35 10.29 -4.40
C ARG A 36 15.04 10.53 -5.87
N CYS A 37 14.10 9.79 -6.46
CA CYS A 37 13.75 10.00 -7.86
C CYS A 37 12.94 11.28 -8.08
N LEU A 38 12.04 11.63 -7.15
CA LEU A 38 11.27 12.86 -7.24
C LEU A 38 12.19 14.09 -7.27
N ARG A 39 13.27 14.09 -6.49
CA ARG A 39 14.29 15.15 -6.55
C ARG A 39 14.94 15.29 -7.92
N PHE A 40 15.22 14.19 -8.62
CA PHE A 40 15.78 14.25 -9.98
C PHE A 40 14.77 14.71 -11.03
N LEU A 41 13.48 14.56 -10.74
CA LEU A 41 12.38 14.87 -11.66
C LEU A 41 11.68 16.19 -11.31
N GLN A 42 12.18 16.93 -10.32
CA GLN A 42 11.48 18.05 -9.69
C GLN A 42 10.99 19.08 -10.72
N GLU A 43 11.82 19.43 -11.70
CA GLU A 43 11.46 20.40 -12.75
C GLU A 43 10.27 19.96 -13.62
N ILE A 44 10.05 18.65 -13.74
CA ILE A 44 9.00 18.05 -14.57
C ILE A 44 7.71 17.87 -13.76
N VAL A 45 7.82 17.55 -12.48
CA VAL A 45 6.69 17.06 -11.65
C VAL A 45 6.16 18.08 -10.65
N THR A 46 6.77 19.27 -10.56
CA THR A 46 6.34 20.31 -9.62
C THR A 46 4.87 20.69 -9.87
N GLY A 47 4.05 20.59 -8.83
CA GLY A 47 2.62 20.93 -8.88
C GLY A 47 1.71 19.81 -9.39
N LEU A 48 2.25 18.67 -9.82
CA LEU A 48 1.43 17.54 -10.24
C LEU A 48 0.88 16.76 -9.02
N PRO A 49 -0.37 16.28 -9.08
CA PRO A 49 -0.91 15.45 -8.02
C PRO A 49 -0.15 14.12 -7.96
N THR A 50 0.19 13.69 -6.74
CA THR A 50 0.97 12.48 -6.49
C THR A 50 0.11 11.46 -5.78
N PHE A 51 0.02 10.25 -6.33
CA PHE A 51 -0.73 9.13 -5.75
C PHE A 51 0.20 7.97 -5.42
N GLY A 52 0.04 7.38 -4.23
CA GLY A 52 0.61 6.06 -3.94
C GLY A 52 -0.24 4.96 -4.54
N VAL A 53 0.37 3.91 -5.09
CA VAL A 53 -0.37 2.79 -5.70
C VAL A 53 0.23 1.49 -5.21
N GLY A 54 -0.54 0.74 -4.43
CA GLY A 54 -0.12 -0.51 -3.81
C GLY A 54 -1.06 -1.66 -4.13
N HIS A 55 -0.50 -2.86 -4.24
CA HIS A 55 -1.25 -4.12 -4.26
C HIS A 55 -0.72 -5.04 -3.16
N SER A 56 -1.60 -5.71 -2.43
CA SER A 56 -1.25 -6.65 -1.36
C SER A 56 -0.26 -6.02 -0.37
N LEU A 57 0.96 -6.56 -0.26
CA LEU A 57 2.04 -5.99 0.55
C LEU A 57 2.28 -4.50 0.21
N GLY A 58 2.26 -4.12 -1.07
CA GLY A 58 2.40 -2.71 -1.47
C GLY A 58 1.30 -1.80 -0.90
N SER A 59 0.09 -2.30 -0.67
CA SER A 59 -0.99 -1.54 -0.02
C SER A 59 -0.66 -1.27 1.44
N VAL A 60 -0.15 -2.29 2.15
CA VAL A 60 0.32 -2.16 3.54
C VAL A 60 1.46 -1.14 3.61
N ILE A 61 2.41 -1.22 2.68
CA ILE A 61 3.54 -0.29 2.63
C ILE A 61 3.08 1.16 2.43
N HIS A 62 2.17 1.43 1.48
CA HIS A 62 1.64 2.79 1.29
C HIS A 62 0.85 3.31 2.49
N LEU A 63 0.13 2.44 3.20
CA LEU A 63 -0.54 2.79 4.45
C LEU A 63 0.46 3.15 5.54
N LEU A 64 1.50 2.34 5.74
CA LEU A 64 2.55 2.61 6.74
C LEU A 64 3.29 3.92 6.44
N ILE A 65 3.64 4.17 5.18
CA ILE A 65 4.28 5.43 4.77
C ILE A 65 3.39 6.62 5.13
N GLY A 66 2.08 6.56 4.80
CA GLY A 66 1.13 7.64 5.10
C GLY A 66 0.88 7.84 6.60
N SER A 67 0.98 6.78 7.40
CA SER A 67 0.80 6.85 8.86
C SER A 67 2.07 7.31 9.60
N ARG A 68 3.25 7.03 9.06
CA ARG A 68 4.55 7.29 9.72
C ARG A 68 5.15 8.64 9.33
N TYR A 69 4.88 9.11 8.12
CA TYR A 69 5.48 10.32 7.58
C TYR A 69 4.43 11.38 7.24
N ALA A 70 4.76 12.64 7.52
CA ALA A 70 3.97 13.79 7.08
C ALA A 70 4.21 14.09 5.58
N ILE A 71 3.86 13.14 4.71
CA ILE A 71 4.01 13.27 3.26
C ILE A 71 2.80 13.98 2.63
N GLN A 72 3.05 14.89 1.69
CA GLN A 72 2.00 15.49 0.86
C GLN A 72 1.76 14.62 -0.37
N ARG A 73 0.74 13.76 -0.28
CA ARG A 73 0.17 13.03 -1.43
C ARG A 73 -1.30 13.38 -1.60
N SER A 74 -1.76 13.38 -2.84
CA SER A 74 -3.16 13.60 -3.19
C SER A 74 -4.05 12.42 -2.81
N GLY A 75 -3.49 11.23 -2.63
CA GLY A 75 -4.18 10.05 -2.15
C GLY A 75 -3.40 8.76 -2.35
N ASN A 76 -4.01 7.63 -2.00
CA ASN A 76 -3.48 6.29 -2.28
C ASN A 76 -4.54 5.42 -2.94
N VAL A 77 -4.12 4.58 -3.88
CA VAL A 77 -4.91 3.48 -4.46
C VAL A 77 -4.40 2.18 -3.86
N LEU A 78 -5.24 1.53 -3.06
CA LEU A 78 -4.91 0.31 -2.33
C LEU A 78 -5.70 -0.87 -2.92
N MET A 79 -4.99 -1.87 -3.43
CA MET A 79 -5.59 -3.03 -4.09
C MET A 79 -5.31 -4.31 -3.30
N ALA A 80 -6.28 -5.24 -3.31
CA ALA A 80 -6.19 -6.51 -2.60
C ALA A 80 -6.91 -7.66 -3.33
N PHE A 81 -6.95 -7.63 -4.66
CA PHE A 81 -7.51 -8.75 -5.44
C PHE A 81 -6.46 -9.85 -5.60
N ASN A 82 -6.85 -11.11 -5.38
CA ASN A 82 -5.98 -12.26 -5.65
C ASN A 82 -6.57 -13.06 -6.81
N ASN A 83 -5.77 -13.36 -7.82
CA ASN A 83 -6.22 -14.11 -9.00
C ASN A 83 -6.19 -15.63 -8.79
N LYS A 84 -5.81 -16.08 -7.59
CA LYS A 84 -5.76 -17.49 -7.18
C LYS A 84 -6.53 -17.64 -5.87
N GLU A 85 -7.27 -18.72 -5.72
CA GLU A 85 -7.96 -19.00 -4.46
C GLU A 85 -6.97 -18.95 -3.29
N ALA A 86 -7.40 -18.34 -2.18
CA ALA A 86 -6.54 -18.16 -1.01
C ALA A 86 -6.00 -19.49 -0.45
N SER A 87 -6.77 -20.57 -0.62
CA SER A 87 -6.41 -21.97 -0.34
C SER A 87 -5.12 -22.43 -1.06
N VAL A 88 -4.82 -21.87 -2.22
CA VAL A 88 -3.67 -22.24 -3.06
C VAL A 88 -2.60 -21.14 -3.12
N ALA A 89 -2.96 -19.92 -2.74
CA ALA A 89 -2.04 -18.78 -2.73
C ALA A 89 -1.25 -18.65 -1.41
N VAL A 90 -1.81 -19.15 -0.30
CA VAL A 90 -1.20 -19.00 1.03
C VAL A 90 -0.96 -20.38 1.66
N PRO A 91 0.29 -20.76 1.95
CA PRO A 91 0.59 -21.98 2.71
C PRO A 91 -0.13 -21.95 4.05
N LEU A 92 -0.73 -23.07 4.45
CA LEU A 92 -1.49 -23.22 5.72
C LEU A 92 -2.73 -22.31 5.85
N PHE A 93 -3.29 -21.81 4.74
CA PHE A 93 -4.49 -20.96 4.76
C PHE A 93 -5.65 -21.57 5.56
N SER A 94 -6.06 -22.80 5.22
CA SER A 94 -7.18 -23.48 5.89
C SER A 94 -6.91 -23.87 7.35
N PRO A 95 -5.77 -24.48 7.73
CA PRO A 95 -5.56 -24.90 9.12
C PRO A 95 -5.21 -23.76 10.08
N VAL A 96 -4.61 -22.65 9.62
CA VAL A 96 -4.09 -21.60 10.50
C VAL A 96 -4.75 -20.25 10.27
N ILE A 97 -4.80 -19.79 9.02
CA ILE A 97 -5.25 -18.42 8.72
C ILE A 97 -6.77 -18.28 8.85
N VAL A 98 -7.56 -19.26 8.41
CA VAL A 98 -9.02 -19.22 8.54
C VAL A 98 -9.46 -19.13 10.01
N PRO A 99 -8.98 -19.99 10.93
CA PRO A 99 -9.29 -19.85 12.35
C PRO A 99 -8.85 -18.50 12.95
N MET A 100 -7.68 -17.99 12.55
CA MET A 100 -7.20 -16.68 13.03
C MET A 100 -8.02 -15.51 12.48
N ALA A 101 -8.45 -15.53 11.22
CA ALA A 101 -9.30 -14.48 10.66
C ALA A 101 -10.66 -14.41 11.37
N GLN A 102 -11.21 -15.57 11.76
CA GLN A 102 -12.45 -15.64 12.53
C GLN A 102 -12.31 -15.02 13.93
N SER A 103 -11.13 -15.07 14.56
CA SER A 103 -10.92 -14.43 15.86
C SER A 103 -10.89 -12.91 15.81
N PHE A 104 -10.66 -12.30 14.64
CA PHE A 104 -10.79 -10.86 14.41
C PHE A 104 -12.23 -10.40 14.15
N GLY A 105 -13.16 -11.33 13.91
CA GLY A 105 -14.59 -11.03 13.67
C GLY A 105 -15.23 -10.12 14.73
N PRO A 106 -15.03 -10.36 16.04
CA PRO A 106 -15.54 -9.49 17.10
C PRO A 106 -14.94 -8.07 17.12
N VAL A 107 -13.68 -7.91 16.71
CA VAL A 107 -13.04 -6.59 16.62
C VAL A 107 -13.58 -5.82 15.42
N LEU A 108 -13.77 -6.49 14.29
CA LEU A 108 -14.35 -5.89 13.09
C LEU A 108 -15.82 -5.49 13.30
N SER A 109 -16.60 -6.30 14.03
CA SER A 109 -17.98 -5.95 14.40
C SER A 109 -18.03 -4.73 15.32
N GLN A 110 -17.08 -4.60 16.24
CA GLN A 110 -16.95 -3.41 17.08
C GLN A 110 -16.61 -2.16 16.26
N LEU A 111 -15.65 -2.24 15.34
CA LEU A 111 -15.24 -1.12 14.48
C LEU A 111 -16.37 -0.67 13.55
N THR A 112 -17.11 -1.60 12.95
CA THR A 112 -18.25 -1.30 12.06
C THR A 112 -19.49 -0.81 12.82
N SER A 113 -19.62 -1.16 14.10
CA SER A 113 -20.68 -0.64 15.00
C SER A 113 -20.39 0.76 15.55
N SER A 114 -19.15 1.25 15.38
CA SER A 114 -18.75 2.58 15.87
C SER A 114 -19.54 3.69 15.17
N PRO A 115 -20.09 4.67 15.92
CA PRO A 115 -20.83 5.79 15.35
C PRO A 115 -20.03 6.57 14.30
N THR A 116 -18.70 6.58 14.41
CA THR A 116 -17.78 7.28 13.50
C THR A 116 -17.81 6.73 12.08
N PHE A 117 -18.13 5.45 11.88
CA PHE A 117 -18.21 4.83 10.55
C PHE A 117 -19.60 4.96 9.91
N ARG A 118 -20.66 5.22 10.70
CA ARG A 118 -22.05 5.35 10.21
C ARG A 118 -22.38 6.71 9.58
N MET A 119 -21.48 7.70 9.66
CA MET A 119 -21.66 9.04 9.07
C MET A 119 -20.72 9.31 7.88
N GLY A 120 -20.15 8.28 7.26
CA GLY A 120 -19.32 8.37 6.05
C GLY A 120 -20.05 7.89 4.80
#